data_AF-A0A5B2TB30-F1
#
_entry.id   AF-A0A5B2TB30-F1
#
_cell.length_a   1.000
_cell.length_b   1.000
_cell.length_c   1.000
_cell.angle_alpha   90.00
_cell.angle_beta   90.00
_cell.angle_gamma   90.00
#
_symmetry.space_group_name_H-M   'P 1'
#
loop_
_entity.id
_entity.type
_entity.pdbx_description
1 polymer ?
#
loop_
_entity_poly.entity_id
_entity_poly.type
_entity_poly.pdbx_seq_one_letter_code
_entity_poly.pdbx_strand_id
1 'polypeptide(L)'
;MKTPGQISAKINTHSPKPPRSIATAASAPRCGARTRSGTPCYAPAMANGRCRMHGGKSTGPRTLEGLERRRLATFKHGKRSVEARAAAQLRGEARRLLTKLQALLAEADEAERALHTPVPPCLPQKAPKQG
;
A
#
# COMPACT_ATOMS: atom_id res chain seq x y z
N MET A 1 14.94 51.94 5.74
CA MET A 1 13.67 52.05 4.99
C MET A 1 12.89 50.75 5.21
N LYS A 2 11.86 50.77 6.06
CA LYS A 2 11.03 49.59 6.38
C LYS A 2 9.77 49.66 5.52
N THR A 3 9.52 48.66 4.70
CA THR A 3 8.33 48.56 3.84
C THR A 3 7.07 48.37 4.71
N PRO A 4 5.97 49.09 4.43
CA PRO A 4 4.72 48.90 5.13
C PRO A 4 3.89 47.77 4.51
N GLY A 5 3.21 47.01 5.37
CA GLY A 5 1.92 46.40 5.07
C GLY A 5 1.93 44.99 4.47
N GLN A 6 1.54 44.01 5.29
CA GLN A 6 0.59 42.98 4.84
C GLN A 6 -0.43 42.75 5.95
N ILE A 7 -1.61 43.35 5.76
CA ILE A 7 -2.82 43.08 6.53
C ILE A 7 -3.23 41.65 6.17
N SER A 8 -3.08 40.71 7.10
CA SER A 8 -3.58 39.34 6.92
C SER A 8 -5.10 39.37 6.83
N ALA A 9 -5.63 39.26 5.62
CA ALA A 9 -7.07 39.14 5.37
C ALA A 9 -7.57 37.84 6.03
N LYS A 10 -8.35 37.97 7.10
CA LYS A 10 -9.09 36.85 7.69
C LYS A 10 -10.10 36.36 6.66
N ILE A 11 -9.80 35.25 6.00
CA ILE A 11 -10.77 34.55 5.15
C ILE A 11 -11.95 34.08 6.01
N ASN A 12 -13.01 34.88 6.09
CA ASN A 12 -14.22 34.49 6.76
C ASN A 12 -14.95 33.46 5.88
N THR A 13 -14.73 32.18 6.15
CA THR A 13 -15.25 31.04 5.37
C THR A 13 -16.64 30.57 5.82
N HIS A 14 -17.44 31.45 6.43
CA HIS A 14 -18.82 31.09 6.76
C HIS A 14 -19.70 31.19 5.51
N SER A 15 -19.69 30.13 4.71
CA SER A 15 -20.75 29.91 3.72
C SER A 15 -22.11 29.87 4.45
N PRO A 16 -23.14 30.58 3.94
CA PRO A 16 -24.44 30.60 4.58
C PRO A 16 -25.03 29.19 4.64
N LYS A 17 -25.65 28.85 5.78
CA LYS A 17 -26.32 27.54 5.92
C LYS A 17 -27.55 27.53 5.01
N PRO A 18 -27.72 26.51 4.16
CA PRO A 18 -28.89 26.43 3.30
C PRO A 18 -30.18 26.30 4.14
N PRO A 19 -31.32 26.79 3.62
CA PRO A 19 -32.60 26.71 4.31
C PRO A 19 -32.97 25.25 4.58
N ARG A 20 -33.39 24.94 5.81
CA ARG A 20 -33.79 23.59 6.23
C ARG A 20 -35.26 23.35 5.90
N SER A 21 -35.62 23.42 4.62
CA SER A 21 -36.98 23.08 4.17
C SER A 21 -37.06 21.61 3.78
N ILE A 22 -38.23 20.99 3.96
CA ILE A 22 -38.50 19.61 3.54
C ILE A 22 -38.36 19.48 2.01
N ALA A 23 -38.80 20.50 1.26
CA ALA A 23 -38.70 20.55 -0.19
C ALA A 23 -37.24 20.46 -0.68
N THR A 24 -36.32 21.17 -0.02
CA THR A 24 -34.88 21.14 -0.36
C THR A 24 -34.25 19.77 -0.10
N ALA A 25 -34.75 19.01 0.88
CA ALA A 25 -34.27 17.66 1.16
C ALA A 25 -34.78 16.63 0.14
N ALA A 26 -35.95 16.86 -0.46
CA ALA A 26 -36.51 16.00 -1.49
C ALA A 26 -35.76 16.14 -2.83
N SER A 27 -35.35 17.36 -3.20
CA SER A 27 -34.62 17.63 -4.44
C SER A 27 -33.11 17.32 -4.38
N ALA A 28 -32.55 17.10 -3.18
CA ALA A 28 -31.13 16.82 -3.02
C ALA A 28 -30.73 15.46 -3.62
N PRO A 29 -29.52 15.35 -4.22
CA PRO A 29 -28.99 14.07 -4.68
C PRO A 29 -28.91 13.07 -3.52
N ARG A 30 -28.99 11.77 -3.83
CA ARG A 30 -28.95 10.72 -2.80
C ARG A 30 -27.52 10.37 -2.43
N CYS A 31 -27.28 10.06 -1.16
CA CYS A 31 -25.94 9.79 -0.63
C CYS A 31 -25.23 8.61 -1.30
N GLY A 32 -25.94 7.51 -1.59
CA GLY A 32 -25.39 6.33 -2.28
C GLY A 32 -24.29 5.55 -1.53
N ALA A 33 -23.95 5.90 -0.28
CA ALA A 33 -22.99 5.13 0.50
C ALA A 33 -23.57 3.75 0.86
N ARG A 34 -22.73 2.71 0.87
CA ARG A 34 -23.15 1.35 1.23
C ARG A 34 -23.51 1.30 2.73
N THR A 35 -24.74 0.91 3.04
CA THR A 35 -25.22 0.73 4.41
C THR A 35 -24.73 -0.60 4.99
N ARG A 36 -24.92 -0.81 6.30
CA ARG A 36 -24.62 -2.10 6.95
C ARG A 36 -25.41 -3.27 6.34
N SER A 37 -26.62 -3.00 5.85
CA SER A 37 -27.47 -3.99 5.18
C SER A 37 -27.10 -4.21 3.70
N GLY A 38 -26.02 -3.59 3.21
CA GLY A 38 -25.53 -3.76 1.84
C GLY A 38 -26.23 -2.91 0.77
N THR A 39 -27.33 -2.23 1.12
CA THR A 39 -28.07 -1.34 0.22
C THR A 39 -27.43 0.06 0.12
N PRO A 40 -27.68 0.84 -0.94
CA PRO A 40 -27.23 2.22 -1.02
C PRO A 40 -28.04 3.14 -0.07
N CYS A 41 -27.39 4.17 0.45
CA CYS A 41 -28.04 5.14 1.33
C CYS A 41 -28.90 6.15 0.55
N TYR A 42 -30.19 6.21 0.89
CA TYR A 42 -31.17 7.13 0.28
C TYR A 42 -31.34 8.48 0.98
N ALA A 43 -30.57 8.73 2.05
CA ALA A 43 -30.60 10.02 2.72
C ALA A 43 -30.11 11.15 1.78
N PRO A 44 -30.64 12.38 1.93
CA PRO A 44 -30.19 13.51 1.13
C PRO A 44 -28.71 13.77 1.35
N ALA A 45 -27.97 13.91 0.25
CA ALA A 45 -26.55 14.24 0.26
C ALA A 45 -26.35 15.72 0.61
N MET A 46 -25.23 15.99 1.28
CA MET A 46 -24.72 17.34 1.47
C MET A 46 -23.87 17.73 0.25
N ALA A 47 -23.29 18.93 0.26
CA ALA A 47 -22.47 19.44 -0.86
C ALA A 47 -21.29 18.52 -1.25
N ASN A 48 -20.81 17.67 -0.35
CA ASN A 48 -19.74 16.70 -0.63
C ASN A 48 -20.25 15.35 -1.20
N GLY A 49 -21.53 15.26 -1.55
CA GLY A 49 -22.14 14.05 -2.12
C GLY A 49 -22.49 12.94 -1.12
N ARG A 50 -22.24 13.15 0.19
CA ARG A 50 -22.60 12.18 1.24
C ARG A 50 -23.57 12.78 2.25
N CYS A 51 -24.42 11.94 2.85
CA CYS A 51 -25.35 12.41 3.88
C CYS A 51 -24.61 12.66 5.20
N ARG A 52 -25.27 13.36 6.12
CA ARG A 52 -24.77 13.64 7.47
C ARG A 52 -24.18 12.42 8.19
N MET A 53 -24.77 11.24 8.00
CA MET A 53 -24.35 9.99 8.67
C MET A 53 -23.19 9.28 7.98
N HIS A 54 -23.00 9.46 6.67
CA HIS A 54 -21.93 8.81 5.89
C HIS A 54 -20.79 9.77 5.53
N GLY A 55 -20.49 10.71 6.43
CA GLY A 55 -19.36 11.63 6.26
C GLY A 55 -19.71 12.94 5.55
N GLY A 56 -20.98 13.27 5.38
CA GLY A 56 -21.45 14.54 4.79
C GLY A 56 -20.92 15.79 5.52
N LYS A 57 -20.70 15.67 6.82
CA LYS A 57 -20.09 16.73 7.66
C LYS A 57 -18.56 16.75 7.61
N SER A 58 -17.93 15.68 7.10
CA SER A 58 -16.48 15.61 7.00
C SER A 58 -16.03 16.35 5.76
N THR A 59 -15.30 17.44 5.96
CA THR A 59 -14.72 18.27 4.90
C THR A 59 -13.27 17.90 4.59
N GLY A 60 -12.68 17.00 5.38
CA GLY A 60 -11.24 16.75 5.38
C GLY A 60 -10.43 17.92 5.98
N PRO A 61 -9.10 17.76 6.14
CA PRO A 61 -8.21 18.85 6.52
C PRO A 61 -8.14 19.84 5.36
N ARG A 62 -8.40 21.11 5.66
CA ARG A 62 -8.33 22.21 4.70
C ARG A 62 -7.06 23.06 4.88
N THR A 63 -6.30 22.79 5.93
CA THR A 63 -5.04 23.47 6.26
C THR A 63 -3.84 22.60 5.86
N LEU A 64 -2.73 23.25 5.53
CA LEU A 64 -1.46 22.56 5.22
C LEU A 64 -1.03 21.67 6.39
N GLU A 65 -1.07 22.20 7.61
CA GLU A 65 -0.75 21.47 8.83
C GLU A 65 -1.65 20.24 9.05
N GLY A 66 -2.94 20.34 8.71
CA GLY A 66 -3.88 19.22 8.79
C GLY A 66 -3.62 18.15 7.73
N LEU A 67 -3.19 18.56 6.52
CA LEU A 67 -2.77 17.65 5.46
C LEU A 67 -1.48 16.92 5.84
N GLU A 68 -0.52 17.62 6.43
CA GLU A 68 0.73 17.05 6.95
C GLU A 68 0.47 16.06 8.07
N ARG A 69 -0.36 16.42 9.07
CA ARG A 69 -0.77 15.49 10.14
C ARG A 69 -1.40 14.22 9.58
N ARG A 70 -2.25 14.34 8.55
CA ARG A 70 -2.83 13.19 7.85
C ARG A 70 -1.76 12.34 7.15
N ARG A 71 -0.79 12.96 6.48
CA ARG A 71 0.34 12.25 5.85
C ARG A 71 1.13 11.46 6.89
N LEU A 72 1.50 12.11 8.00
CA LEU A 72 2.23 11.51 9.12
C LEU A 72 1.44 10.38 9.81
N ALA A 73 0.12 10.50 9.93
CA ALA A 73 -0.73 9.47 10.55
C ALA A 73 -0.72 8.11 9.81
N THR A 74 -0.24 8.06 8.57
CA THR A 74 -0.12 6.81 7.79
C THR A 74 0.99 5.89 8.31
N PHE A 75 1.88 6.39 9.18
CA PHE A 75 3.08 5.68 9.63
C PHE A 75 2.88 4.72 10.82
N LYS A 76 1.67 4.26 11.16
CA LYS A 76 1.44 3.34 12.29
C LYS A 76 2.33 2.10 12.32
N HIS A 77 2.74 1.59 11.14
CA HIS A 77 3.62 0.42 11.03
C HIS A 77 4.89 0.68 10.21
N GLY A 78 5.15 1.92 9.77
CA GLY A 78 6.31 2.29 8.92
C GLY A 78 6.34 1.69 7.50
N LYS A 79 5.64 0.58 7.23
CA LYS A 79 5.68 -0.21 5.98
C LYS A 79 5.23 0.52 4.71
N ARG A 80 4.65 1.72 4.83
CA ARG A 80 4.09 2.49 3.70
C ARG A 80 4.89 3.73 3.34
N SER A 81 6.03 3.99 4.01
CA SER A 81 6.96 5.01 3.53
C SER A 81 7.52 4.63 2.17
N VAL A 82 8.00 5.63 1.42
CA VAL A 82 8.67 5.43 0.13
C VAL A 82 9.87 4.50 0.31
N GLU A 83 10.67 4.74 1.33
CA GLU A 83 11.83 3.92 1.71
C GLU A 83 11.44 2.48 2.03
N ALA A 84 10.40 2.25 2.84
CA ALA A 84 9.97 0.90 3.19
C ALA A 84 9.46 0.12 1.98
N ARG A 85 8.81 0.79 1.03
CA ARG A 85 8.37 0.21 -0.25
C ARG A 85 9.55 -0.13 -1.15
N ALA A 86 10.51 0.78 -1.31
CA ALA A 86 11.73 0.54 -2.08
C ALA A 86 12.53 -0.64 -1.49
N ALA A 87 12.71 -0.66 -0.16
CA ALA A 87 13.38 -1.76 0.52
C ALA A 87 12.63 -3.10 0.33
N ALA A 88 11.29 -3.08 0.29
CA ALA A 88 10.50 -4.29 0.02
C ALA A 88 10.66 -4.79 -1.43
N GLN A 89 10.76 -3.88 -2.40
CA GLN A 89 11.02 -4.19 -3.81
C GLN A 89 12.41 -4.83 -3.97
N LEU A 90 13.45 -4.19 -3.45
CA LEU A 90 14.83 -4.73 -3.49
C LEU A 90 14.92 -6.12 -2.85
N ARG A 91 14.28 -6.33 -1.69
CA ARG A 91 14.20 -7.67 -1.07
C ARG A 91 13.48 -8.68 -1.96
N GLY A 92 12.46 -8.25 -2.70
CA GLY A 92 11.75 -9.10 -3.66
C GLY A 92 12.61 -9.50 -4.84
N GLU A 93 13.36 -8.56 -5.40
CA GLU A 93 14.31 -8.79 -6.49
C GLU A 93 15.46 -9.69 -6.06
N ALA A 94 16.07 -9.42 -4.90
CA ALA A 94 17.12 -10.27 -4.34
C ALA A 94 16.64 -11.71 -4.18
N ARG A 95 15.43 -11.94 -3.62
CA ARG A 95 14.86 -13.29 -3.53
C ARG A 95 14.70 -13.96 -4.90
N ARG A 96 14.18 -13.23 -5.90
CA ARG A 96 14.03 -13.77 -7.27
C ARG A 96 15.38 -14.16 -7.88
N LEU A 97 16.40 -13.34 -7.70
CA LEU A 97 17.74 -13.62 -8.20
C LEU A 97 18.38 -14.82 -7.48
N LEU A 98 18.24 -14.90 -6.16
CA LEU A 98 18.72 -16.05 -5.38
C LEU A 98 18.07 -17.36 -5.82
N THR A 99 16.75 -17.37 -6.07
CA THR A 99 16.06 -18.55 -6.60
C THR A 99 16.60 -18.98 -7.97
N LYS A 100 16.85 -18.03 -8.88
CA LYS A 100 17.45 -18.33 -10.19
C LYS A 100 18.87 -18.89 -10.05
N LEU A 101 19.69 -18.28 -9.19
CA LEU A 101 21.05 -18.72 -8.93
C LEU A 101 21.06 -20.17 -8.41
N GLN A 102 20.17 -20.49 -7.45
CA GLN A 102 20.04 -21.85 -6.92
C GLN A 102 19.65 -22.87 -7.98
N ALA A 103 18.77 -22.51 -8.91
CA ALA A 103 18.40 -23.39 -10.03
C ALA A 103 19.58 -23.66 -10.96
N LEU A 104 20.35 -22.62 -11.32
CA LEU A 104 21.55 -22.77 -12.16
C LEU A 104 22.64 -23.61 -11.48
N LEU A 105 22.83 -23.45 -10.17
CA LEU A 105 23.77 -24.27 -9.42
C LEU A 105 23.32 -25.74 -9.40
N ALA A 106 22.04 -26.01 -9.23
CA ALA A 106 21.51 -27.37 -9.31
C ALA A 106 21.72 -27.99 -10.71
N GLU A 107 21.48 -27.20 -11.78
CA GLU A 107 21.76 -27.63 -13.15
C GLU A 107 23.25 -27.95 -13.37
N ALA A 108 24.15 -27.13 -12.81
CA ALA A 108 25.59 -27.38 -12.86
C ALA A 108 25.98 -28.65 -12.09
N ASP A 109 25.45 -28.86 -10.88
CA ASP A 109 25.70 -30.06 -10.07
C ASP A 109 25.25 -31.33 -10.81
N GLU A 110 24.08 -31.30 -11.48
CA GLU A 110 23.62 -32.43 -12.31
C GLU A 110 24.54 -32.67 -13.51
N ALA A 111 25.01 -31.61 -14.17
CA ALA A 111 25.95 -31.72 -15.28
C ALA A 111 27.30 -32.31 -14.82
N GLU A 112 27.82 -31.88 -13.67
CA GLU A 112 29.04 -32.44 -13.08
C GLU A 112 28.89 -33.93 -12.76
N ARG A 113 27.76 -34.34 -12.16
CA ARG A 113 27.46 -35.75 -11.90
C ARG A 113 27.36 -36.57 -13.17
N ALA A 114 26.80 -36.02 -14.25
CA ALA A 114 26.71 -36.71 -15.53
C ALA A 114 28.09 -36.94 -16.18
N LEU A 115 29.04 -36.01 -15.97
CA LEU A 115 30.42 -36.15 -16.44
C LEU A 115 31.25 -37.10 -15.57
N HIS A 116 30.97 -37.19 -14.27
CA HIS A 116 31.65 -38.09 -13.36
C HIS A 116 31.08 -39.51 -13.45
N THR A 117 31.64 -40.36 -14.32
CA THR A 117 31.46 -41.80 -14.17
C THR A 117 32.10 -42.25 -12.86
N PRO A 118 31.37 -42.90 -11.94
CA PRO A 118 31.97 -43.41 -10.72
C PRO A 118 33.08 -44.40 -11.13
N VAL A 119 34.29 -44.17 -10.63
CA VAL A 119 35.38 -45.13 -10.80
C VAL A 119 34.90 -46.43 -10.17
N PRO A 120 34.77 -47.54 -10.93
CA PRO A 120 34.30 -48.79 -10.37
C PRO A 120 35.24 -49.17 -9.21
N PRO A 121 34.70 -49.69 -8.09
CA PRO A 121 35.54 -50.07 -6.96
C PRO A 121 36.62 -51.04 -7.46
N CYS A 122 37.87 -50.77 -7.07
CA CYS A 122 38.99 -51.65 -7.41
C CYS A 122 38.60 -53.08 -7.01
N LEU A 123 38.51 -53.99 -8.00
CA LEU A 123 38.22 -55.39 -7.75
C LEU A 123 39.18 -55.92 -6.68
N PRO A 124 38.73 -56.74 -5.72
CA PRO A 124 39.59 -57.23 -4.65
C PRO A 124 40.78 -57.97 -5.28
N GLN A 125 42.00 -57.48 -5.03
CA GLN A 125 43.21 -58.20 -5.44
C GLN A 125 43.18 -59.55 -4.73
N LYS A 126 43.08 -60.64 -5.50
CA LYS A 126 43.12 -61.99 -4.95
C LYS A 126 44.46 -62.15 -4.22
N ALA A 127 44.41 -62.33 -2.90
CA ALA A 127 45.58 -62.64 -2.11
C ALA A 127 46.26 -63.90 -2.69
N PRO A 128 47.61 -63.91 -2.84
CA PRO A 128 48.30 -65.09 -3.31
C PRO A 128 48.06 -66.24 -2.32
N LYS A 129 47.57 -67.37 -2.84
CA LYS A 129 47.46 -68.61 -2.08
C LYS A 129 48.88 -69.02 -1.69
N GLN A 130 49.16 -69.00 -0.39
CA GLN A 130 50.40 -69.55 0.15
C GLN A 130 50.32 -71.07 0.04
N GLY A 131 51.26 -71.67 -0.70
CA GLY A 131 51.41 -73.10 -0.91
C GLY A 131 52.89 -73.44 -0.93
#